data_AF-A0A2K3N4B9-F1
#
_entry.id   AF-A0A2K3N4B9-F1
#
_cell.length_a   1.000
_cell.length_b   1.000
_cell.length_c   1.000
_cell.angle_alpha   90.00
_cell.angle_beta   90.00
_cell.angle_gamma   90.00
#
_symmetry.space_group_name_H-M   'P 1'
#
loop_
_entity.id
_entity.type
_entity.pdbx_description
1 polymer ?
#
loop_
_entity_poly.entity_id
_entity_poly.type
_entity_poly.pdbx_seq_one_letter_code
_entity_poly.pdbx_strand_id
1 'polypeptide(L)'
;MVSGSGVCAKRVVVDARHHMLGRLASIVAKELLNGQKVVLVRCEEIAVSGGLVRQKMKYMRFRRKRMNTQPSHGPIHFRAPSKIFWRTVRGMIPHKTKRGEAALARLKVYEGIPPPYDKIKRMVVPDALKVLRLQKGHKYCLLGQLSSEVGWNYYDTIKELEKKRKERAHLAYEKKKLLTKLRAKAEKIVDERLAPQLEILAPVAFALLTIAVCVVPDDACADDPAKDVVNMSVIYGDFLGA
;
A
#
# COMPACT_ATOMS: atom_id res chain seq x y z
N MET A 1 -7.52 -20.45 3.27
CA MET A 1 -6.76 -19.19 3.36
C MET A 1 -7.70 -18.03 3.06
N VAL A 2 -8.31 -17.44 4.08
CA VAL A 2 -9.16 -16.25 3.87
C VAL A 2 -8.21 -15.05 3.85
N SER A 3 -8.02 -14.47 2.67
CA SER A 3 -7.55 -13.09 2.58
C SER A 3 -8.54 -12.23 3.35
N GLY A 4 -8.20 -11.82 4.57
CA GLY A 4 -8.99 -10.95 5.45
C GLY A 4 -9.10 -9.52 4.90
N SER A 5 -9.52 -9.39 3.65
CA SER A 5 -9.91 -8.16 2.98
C SER A 5 -11.27 -8.39 2.32
N GLY A 6 -12.20 -8.96 3.08
CA GLY A 6 -13.62 -8.91 2.75
C GLY A 6 -14.08 -7.46 2.72
N VAL A 7 -14.85 -7.14 1.67
CA VAL A 7 -15.64 -5.95 1.39
C VAL A 7 -15.96 -5.07 2.62
N CYS A 8 -15.04 -4.21 3.06
CA CYS A 8 -15.33 -3.22 4.09
C CYS A 8 -15.39 -1.81 3.49
N ALA A 9 -16.32 -0.99 3.99
CA ALA A 9 -16.47 0.42 3.61
C ALA A 9 -15.24 1.28 3.99
N LYS A 10 -14.29 0.73 4.75
CA LYS A 10 -13.07 1.41 5.20
C LYS A 10 -12.14 1.64 4.02
N ARG A 11 -11.64 2.87 3.92
CA ARG A 11 -10.71 3.28 2.87
C ARG A 11 -9.36 2.62 3.09
N VAL A 12 -8.91 1.81 2.15
CA VAL A 12 -7.59 1.16 2.19
C VAL A 12 -6.55 2.12 1.62
N VAL A 13 -5.55 2.48 2.43
CA VAL A 13 -4.42 3.31 1.97
C VAL A 13 -3.23 2.40 1.71
N VAL A 14 -2.72 2.41 0.48
CA VAL A 14 -1.60 1.57 0.03
C VAL A 14 -0.36 2.43 -0.20
N ASP A 15 0.76 2.06 0.41
CA ASP A 15 2.08 2.63 0.09
C ASP A 15 2.62 1.95 -1.17
N ALA A 16 2.89 2.73 -2.22
CA ALA A 16 3.35 2.22 -3.51
C ALA A 16 4.89 2.17 -3.64
N ARG A 17 5.63 2.48 -2.57
CA ARG A 17 7.10 2.46 -2.58
C ARG A 17 7.64 1.10 -2.95
N HIS A 18 8.50 1.06 -3.98
CA HIS A 18 9.19 -0.15 -4.45
C HIS A 18 8.24 -1.29 -4.83
N HIS A 19 7.01 -0.99 -5.23
CA HIS A 19 6.14 -1.97 -5.84
C HIS A 19 6.36 -2.04 -7.34
N MET A 20 6.16 -3.23 -7.92
CA MET A 20 6.18 -3.46 -9.35
C MET A 20 4.89 -2.92 -9.98
N LEU A 21 5.01 -1.91 -10.83
CA LEU A 21 3.87 -1.14 -11.39
C LEU A 21 2.71 -2.01 -11.89
N GLY A 22 2.99 -2.99 -12.74
CA GLY A 22 1.95 -3.84 -13.33
C GLY A 22 1.31 -4.81 -12.34
N ARG A 23 2.09 -5.38 -11.42
CA ARG A 23 1.57 -6.32 -10.41
C ARG A 23 0.67 -5.60 -9.42
N LEU A 24 1.11 -4.43 -8.94
CA LEU A 24 0.31 -3.59 -8.06
C LEU A 24 -1.00 -3.16 -8.75
N ALA A 25 -0.92 -2.72 -10.01
CA ALA A 25 -2.10 -2.31 -10.77
C ALA A 25 -3.13 -3.44 -10.95
N SER A 26 -2.68 -4.68 -11.14
CA SER A 26 -3.56 -5.85 -11.31
C SER A 26 -4.36 -6.15 -10.04
N ILE A 27 -3.68 -6.19 -8.89
CA ILE A 27 -4.30 -6.45 -7.59
C ILE A 27 -5.29 -5.32 -7.27
N VAL A 28 -4.86 -4.07 -7.43
CA VAL A 28 -5.71 -2.90 -7.19
C VAL A 28 -6.93 -2.89 -8.11
N ALA A 29 -6.78 -3.25 -9.39
CA ALA A 29 -7.90 -3.33 -10.32
C ALA A 29 -8.96 -4.34 -9.86
N LYS A 30 -8.54 -5.51 -9.33
CA LYS A 30 -9.45 -6.52 -8.82
C LYS A 30 -10.19 -6.02 -7.58
N GLU A 31 -9.49 -5.37 -6.65
CA GLU A 31 -10.09 -4.83 -5.43
C GLU A 31 -11.10 -3.71 -5.71
N LEU A 32 -10.82 -2.86 -6.70
CA LEU A 32 -11.76 -1.82 -7.13
C LEU A 32 -13.06 -2.41 -7.71
N LEU A 33 -12.96 -3.54 -8.43
CA LEU A 33 -14.12 -4.27 -8.96
C LEU A 33 -14.90 -5.02 -7.88
N ASN A 34 -14.23 -5.45 -6.81
CA ASN A 34 -14.83 -6.02 -5.60
C ASN A 34 -15.57 -4.97 -4.75
N GLY A 35 -15.38 -3.67 -5.04
CA GLY A 35 -16.08 -2.58 -4.37
C GLY A 35 -15.25 -1.80 -3.36
N GLN A 36 -13.97 -2.16 -3.17
CA GLN A 36 -13.11 -1.48 -2.21
C GLN A 36 -12.75 -0.05 -2.65
N LYS A 37 -12.62 0.86 -1.68
CA LYS A 37 -12.13 2.23 -1.89
C LYS A 37 -10.63 2.28 -1.60
N VAL A 38 -9.82 2.33 -2.65
CA VAL A 38 -8.36 2.27 -2.56
C VAL A 38 -7.75 3.65 -2.80
N VAL A 39 -6.88 4.08 -1.89
CA VAL A 39 -6.02 5.25 -2.06
C VAL A 39 -4.57 4.79 -2.16
N LEU A 40 -3.95 5.09 -3.28
CA LEU A 40 -2.54 4.86 -3.51
C LEU A 40 -1.74 6.13 -3.31
N VAL A 41 -0.60 5.94 -2.65
CA VAL A 41 0.23 7.03 -2.20
C VAL A 41 1.68 6.73 -2.55
N ARG A 42 2.49 7.76 -2.79
CA ARG A 42 3.90 7.67 -3.20
C ARG A 42 4.12 6.99 -4.55
N CYS A 43 3.31 7.36 -5.55
CA CYS A 43 3.40 6.77 -6.88
C CYS A 43 4.73 7.08 -7.62
N GLU A 44 5.46 8.10 -7.21
CA GLU A 44 6.80 8.42 -7.69
C GLU A 44 7.85 7.35 -7.36
N GLU A 45 7.66 6.59 -6.28
CA GLU A 45 8.57 5.53 -5.84
C GLU A 45 8.18 4.13 -6.36
N ILE A 46 7.21 4.04 -7.26
CA ILE A 46 6.86 2.78 -7.94
C ILE A 46 8.02 2.34 -8.84
N ALA A 47 8.31 1.04 -8.85
CA ALA A 47 9.36 0.45 -9.67
C ALA A 47 8.80 -0.17 -10.96
N VAL A 48 9.54 0.00 -12.04
CA VAL A 48 9.35 -0.70 -13.31
C VAL A 48 10.62 -1.50 -13.61
N SER A 49 10.48 -2.77 -13.98
CA SER A 49 11.64 -3.60 -14.34
C SER A 49 12.33 -3.10 -15.60
N GLY A 50 13.63 -3.28 -15.70
CA GLY A 50 14.45 -2.80 -16.81
C GLY A 50 15.04 -1.41 -16.55
N GLY A 51 16.16 -1.13 -17.22
CA GLY A 51 16.87 0.14 -17.06
C GLY A 51 16.09 1.35 -17.59
N LEU A 52 16.49 2.53 -17.10
CA LEU A 52 15.87 3.82 -17.42
C LEU A 52 15.76 4.08 -18.93
N VAL A 53 16.83 3.87 -19.69
CA VAL A 53 16.86 4.07 -21.15
C VAL A 53 15.79 3.24 -21.86
N ARG A 54 15.65 1.96 -21.51
CA ARG A 54 14.66 1.06 -22.12
C ARG A 54 13.24 1.53 -21.82
N GLN A 55 12.96 1.89 -20.57
CA GLN A 55 11.61 2.36 -20.18
C GLN A 55 11.30 3.73 -20.77
N LYS A 56 12.28 4.64 -20.84
CA LYS A 56 12.17 5.92 -21.54
C LYS A 56 11.83 5.71 -23.01
N MET A 57 12.57 4.86 -23.72
CA MET A 57 12.29 4.56 -25.13
C MET A 57 10.88 4.01 -25.33
N LYS A 58 10.41 3.12 -24.44
CA LYS A 58 9.04 2.61 -24.46
C LYS A 58 8.01 3.73 -24.32
N TYR A 59 8.23 4.66 -23.37
CA TYR A 59 7.34 5.79 -23.17
C TYR A 59 7.40 6.78 -24.35
N MET A 60 8.58 7.04 -24.90
CA MET A 60 8.76 7.92 -26.07
C MET A 60 8.04 7.36 -27.30
N ARG A 61 8.07 6.04 -27.53
CA ARG A 61 7.27 5.38 -28.57
C ARG A 61 5.78 5.57 -28.33
N PHE A 62 5.33 5.50 -27.08
CA PHE A 62 3.94 5.79 -26.73
C PHE A 62 3.58 7.26 -27.04
N ARG A 63 4.45 8.22 -26.69
CA ARG A 63 4.25 9.65 -26.96
C ARG A 63 4.16 9.99 -28.46
N ARG A 64 4.85 9.23 -29.31
CA ARG A 64 4.77 9.38 -30.78
C ARG A 64 3.38 9.03 -31.34
N LYS A 65 2.56 8.25 -30.61
CA LYS A 65 1.19 7.92 -31.04
C LYS A 65 0.30 9.16 -30.85
N ARG A 66 -0.05 9.80 -31.97
CA ARG A 66 -0.97 10.94 -32.04
C ARG A 66 -1.92 10.75 -33.22
N MET A 67 -3.12 11.32 -33.14
CA MET A 67 -3.99 11.45 -34.30
C MET A 67 -3.38 12.47 -35.26
N ASN A 68 -3.29 12.15 -36.56
CA ASN A 68 -2.68 13.05 -37.53
C ASN A 68 -3.57 14.28 -37.81
N THR A 69 -4.89 14.07 -37.89
CA THR A 69 -5.88 15.11 -38.20
C THR A 69 -5.98 16.15 -37.09
N GLN A 70 -6.35 15.74 -35.87
CA GLN A 70 -6.52 16.63 -34.73
C GLN A 70 -5.91 16.01 -33.47
N PRO A 71 -4.68 16.42 -33.08
CA PRO A 71 -3.98 15.83 -31.94
C PRO A 71 -4.72 15.94 -30.60
N SER A 72 -5.61 16.93 -30.43
CA SER A 72 -6.39 17.13 -29.19
C SER A 72 -7.40 16.02 -28.92
N HIS A 73 -7.98 15.42 -29.96
CA HIS A 73 -8.90 14.27 -29.85
C HIS A 73 -8.16 12.92 -29.82
N GLY A 74 -6.83 12.94 -29.97
CA GLY A 74 -6.00 11.75 -29.95
C GLY A 74 -5.73 11.19 -28.55
N PRO A 75 -4.87 10.17 -28.45
CA PRO A 75 -4.43 9.62 -27.17
C PRO A 75 -3.71 10.68 -26.31
N ILE A 76 -4.20 10.90 -25.09
CA ILE A 76 -3.58 11.82 -24.13
C ILE A 76 -2.42 11.14 -23.40
N HIS A 77 -1.28 11.84 -23.34
CA HIS A 77 -0.03 11.36 -22.74
C HIS A 77 0.18 11.98 -21.35
N PHE A 78 -0.25 11.30 -20.30
CA PHE A 78 -0.07 11.78 -18.93
C PHE A 78 1.37 11.60 -18.42
N ARG A 79 2.00 12.70 -18.00
CA ARG A 79 3.41 12.69 -17.54
C ARG A 79 3.59 12.43 -16.05
N ALA A 80 2.59 12.77 -15.25
CA ALA A 80 2.58 12.58 -13.80
C ALA A 80 2.59 11.08 -13.42
N PRO A 81 3.46 10.61 -12.50
CA PRO A 81 3.51 9.20 -12.10
C PRO A 81 2.17 8.69 -11.57
N SER A 82 1.40 9.53 -10.86
CA SER A 82 0.05 9.20 -10.40
C SER A 82 -0.91 8.88 -11.55
N LYS A 83 -0.88 9.71 -12.61
CA LYS A 83 -1.73 9.56 -13.78
C LYS A 83 -1.27 8.42 -14.70
N ILE A 84 0.03 8.14 -14.76
CA ILE A 84 0.56 6.95 -15.43
C ILE A 84 0.01 5.70 -14.75
N PHE A 85 0.08 5.63 -13.41
CA PHE A 85 -0.47 4.51 -12.66
C PHE A 85 -1.99 4.40 -12.85
N TRP A 86 -2.73 5.51 -12.73
CA TRP A 86 -4.17 5.54 -12.99
C TRP A 86 -4.52 5.02 -14.39
N ARG A 87 -3.75 5.40 -15.42
CA ARG A 87 -3.94 4.91 -16.78
C ARG A 87 -3.67 3.42 -16.92
N THR A 88 -2.69 2.88 -16.18
CA THR A 88 -2.45 1.43 -16.17
C THR A 88 -3.60 0.66 -15.52
N VAL A 89 -4.16 1.15 -14.41
CA VAL A 89 -5.34 0.54 -13.78
C VAL A 89 -6.57 0.66 -14.69
N ARG A 90 -6.77 1.81 -15.34
CA ARG A 90 -7.84 2.00 -16.35
C ARG A 90 -7.73 1.01 -17.51
N GLY A 91 -6.52 0.61 -17.89
CA GLY A 91 -6.29 -0.41 -18.91
C GLY A 91 -6.69 -1.83 -18.47
N MET A 92 -6.77 -2.09 -17.17
CA MET A 92 -7.14 -3.38 -16.58
C MET A 92 -8.62 -3.48 -16.19
N ILE A 93 -9.35 -2.35 -16.19
CA ILE A 93 -10.77 -2.25 -15.84
C ILE A 93 -11.61 -2.02 -17.11
N PRO A 94 -12.81 -2.60 -17.23
CA PRO A 94 -13.76 -2.32 -18.31
C PRO A 94 -14.38 -0.91 -18.19
N HIS A 95 -13.55 0.12 -18.37
CA HIS A 95 -13.85 1.53 -18.11
C HIS A 95 -14.88 2.17 -19.05
N LYS A 96 -15.30 1.48 -20.12
CA LYS A 96 -16.40 1.91 -21.00
C LYS A 96 -17.78 1.59 -20.43
N THR A 97 -17.84 0.73 -19.40
CA THR A 97 -19.09 0.34 -18.74
C THR A 97 -19.32 1.19 -17.49
N LYS A 98 -20.58 1.43 -17.11
CA LYS A 98 -20.95 2.16 -15.89
C LYS A 98 -20.31 1.53 -14.63
N ARG A 99 -20.24 0.20 -14.56
CA ARG A 99 -19.58 -0.54 -13.47
C ARG A 99 -18.09 -0.22 -13.38
N GLY A 100 -17.39 -0.22 -14.52
CA GLY A 100 -15.96 0.06 -14.58
C GLY A 100 -15.65 1.53 -14.26
N GLU A 101 -16.50 2.45 -14.70
CA GLU A 101 -16.41 3.87 -14.34
C GLU A 101 -16.58 4.08 -12.83
N ALA A 102 -17.59 3.45 -12.22
CA ALA A 102 -17.78 3.47 -10.76
C ALA A 102 -16.59 2.88 -10.00
N ALA A 103 -15.97 1.82 -10.53
CA ALA A 103 -14.74 1.24 -9.95
C ALA A 103 -13.56 2.20 -10.04
N LEU A 104 -13.38 2.90 -11.16
CA LEU A 104 -12.32 3.91 -11.30
C LEU A 104 -12.54 5.13 -10.40
N ALA A 105 -13.79 5.52 -10.14
CA ALA A 105 -14.12 6.60 -9.21
C ALA A 105 -13.73 6.29 -7.75
N ARG A 106 -13.64 5.00 -7.39
CA ARG A 106 -13.18 4.57 -6.06
C ARG A 106 -11.66 4.71 -5.88
N LEU A 107 -10.90 4.74 -6.97
CA LEU A 107 -9.44 4.85 -6.95
C LEU A 107 -9.01 6.30 -6.78
N LYS A 108 -8.18 6.58 -5.77
CA LYS A 108 -7.44 7.83 -5.68
C LYS A 108 -5.94 7.55 -5.71
N VAL A 109 -5.20 8.36 -6.44
CA VAL A 109 -3.77 8.17 -6.68
C VAL A 109 -3.06 9.49 -6.44
N TYR A 110 -2.06 9.47 -5.57
CA TYR A 110 -1.31 10.67 -5.18
C TYR A 110 0.20 10.49 -5.34
N GLU A 111 0.86 11.60 -5.53
CA GLU A 111 2.32 11.74 -5.59
C GLU A 111 2.78 12.28 -4.23
N GLY A 112 3.78 11.65 -3.64
CA GLY A 112 4.06 11.79 -2.21
C GLY A 112 2.87 11.34 -1.34
N ILE A 113 2.87 11.72 -0.06
CA ILE A 113 1.73 11.54 0.86
C ILE A 113 1.12 12.90 1.22
N PRO A 114 -0.07 13.23 0.70
CA PRO A 114 -0.77 14.44 1.13
C PRO A 114 -1.43 14.27 2.51
N PRO A 115 -1.58 15.35 3.30
CA PRO A 115 -2.47 15.37 4.48
C PRO A 115 -3.90 15.11 3.96
N PRO A 116 -4.74 14.20 4.50
CA PRO A 116 -4.78 13.51 5.80
C PRO A 116 -4.21 12.08 5.83
N TYR A 117 -3.55 11.61 4.76
CA TYR A 117 -3.07 10.23 4.65
C TYR A 117 -1.70 10.00 5.30
N ASP A 118 -1.09 11.05 5.83
CA ASP A 118 0.20 11.03 6.53
C ASP A 118 0.11 10.35 7.90
N LYS A 119 -1.01 10.55 8.61
CA LYS A 119 -1.28 9.98 9.94
C LYS A 119 -1.88 8.58 9.89
N ILE A 120 -2.38 8.14 8.74
CA ILE A 120 -3.05 6.86 8.58
C ILE A 120 -2.02 5.74 8.36
N LYS A 121 -2.24 4.56 8.97
CA LYS A 121 -1.44 3.36 8.71
C LYS A 121 -1.61 2.95 7.25
N ARG A 122 -0.49 2.85 6.55
CA ARG A 122 -0.43 2.45 5.15
C ARG A 122 -0.17 0.96 5.05
N MET A 123 -0.91 0.29 4.18
CA MET A 123 -0.75 -1.12 3.89
C MET A 123 0.23 -1.32 2.73
N VAL A 124 0.87 -2.48 2.71
CA VAL A 124 1.80 -2.90 1.66
C VAL A 124 1.26 -4.16 1.02
N VAL A 125 1.31 -4.25 -0.31
CA VAL A 125 0.94 -5.47 -1.03
C VAL A 125 2.20 -6.34 -1.23
N PRO A 126 2.35 -7.45 -0.50
CA PRO A 126 3.58 -8.24 -0.55
C PRO A 126 3.81 -8.88 -1.93
N ASP A 127 2.74 -9.36 -2.58
CA ASP A 127 2.84 -9.98 -3.91
C ASP A 127 3.41 -9.05 -5.00
N ALA A 128 3.28 -7.73 -4.81
CA ALA A 128 3.76 -6.72 -5.74
C ALA A 128 5.11 -6.10 -5.36
N LEU A 129 5.73 -6.47 -4.24
CA LEU A 129 7.02 -5.87 -3.83
C LEU A 129 8.15 -6.25 -4.79
N LYS A 130 8.95 -5.25 -5.18
CA LYS A 130 10.13 -5.42 -6.04
C LYS A 130 11.10 -6.45 -5.47
N VAL A 131 11.37 -6.40 -4.17
CA VAL A 131 12.35 -7.28 -3.50
C VAL A 131 12.00 -8.76 -3.68
N LEU A 132 10.70 -9.09 -3.65
CA LEU A 132 10.23 -10.47 -3.78
C LEU A 132 10.09 -10.91 -5.25
N ARG A 133 9.90 -9.96 -6.18
CA ARG A 133 9.55 -10.27 -7.57
C ARG A 133 10.64 -10.05 -8.59
N LEU A 134 11.61 -9.20 -8.30
CA LEU A 134 12.74 -8.93 -9.18
C LEU A 134 13.98 -9.64 -8.62
N GLN A 135 14.62 -10.47 -9.44
CA GLN A 135 15.90 -11.08 -9.09
C GLN A 135 16.96 -10.01 -8.81
N LYS A 136 17.85 -10.29 -7.84
CA LYS A 136 18.97 -9.42 -7.50
C LYS A 136 19.87 -9.22 -8.72
N GLY A 137 20.35 -7.99 -8.92
CA GLY A 137 21.22 -7.63 -10.05
C GLY A 137 20.49 -7.08 -11.29
N HIS A 138 19.17 -7.31 -11.41
CA HIS A 138 18.40 -6.74 -12.51
C HIS A 138 18.14 -5.24 -12.29
N LYS A 139 18.42 -4.44 -13.33
CA LYS A 139 18.17 -3.01 -13.33
C LYS A 139 16.66 -2.74 -13.27
N TYR A 140 16.27 -1.70 -12.53
CA TYR A 140 14.92 -1.19 -12.47
C TYR A 140 14.95 0.33 -12.59
N CYS A 141 13.81 0.91 -12.85
CA CYS A 141 13.61 2.34 -12.97
C CYS A 141 12.50 2.77 -12.01
N LEU A 142 12.68 3.88 -11.32
CA LEU A 142 11.61 4.51 -10.53
C LEU A 142 10.71 5.33 -11.45
N LEU A 143 9.41 5.26 -11.21
CA LEU A 143 8.42 5.95 -12.03
C LEU A 143 8.58 7.47 -11.96
N GLY A 144 9.00 8.01 -10.82
CA GLY A 144 9.32 9.43 -10.66
C GLY A 144 10.48 9.89 -11.54
N GLN A 145 11.56 9.10 -11.62
CA GLN A 145 12.70 9.40 -12.50
C GLN A 145 12.30 9.34 -13.97
N LEU A 146 11.55 8.30 -14.37
CA LEU A 146 11.02 8.19 -15.73
C LEU A 146 10.12 9.38 -16.08
N SER A 147 9.26 9.79 -15.15
CA SER A 147 8.31 10.89 -15.36
C SER A 147 9.01 12.23 -15.50
N SER A 148 10.04 12.49 -14.68
CA SER A 148 10.89 13.70 -14.76
C SER A 148 11.49 13.84 -16.16
N GLU A 149 12.09 12.77 -16.71
CA GLU A 149 12.69 12.81 -18.04
C GLU A 149 11.68 12.99 -19.19
N VAL A 150 10.40 12.68 -18.97
CA VAL A 150 9.35 12.83 -19.99
C VAL A 150 8.59 14.16 -19.84
N GLY A 151 9.04 15.03 -18.93
CA GLY A 151 8.55 16.41 -18.79
C GLY A 151 7.51 16.56 -17.68
N TRP A 152 7.68 15.85 -16.57
CA TRP A 152 6.98 16.10 -15.31
C TRP A 152 7.80 17.06 -14.45
N ASN A 153 7.29 18.28 -14.26
CA ASN A 153 8.05 19.38 -13.66
C ASN A 153 8.06 19.36 -12.12
N TYR A 154 7.15 18.63 -11.48
CA TYR A 154 6.96 18.68 -10.03
C TYR A 154 7.87 17.71 -9.24
N TYR A 155 8.82 17.04 -9.91
CA TYR A 155 9.67 16.04 -9.28
C TYR A 155 10.43 16.57 -8.06
N ASP A 156 11.10 17.71 -8.21
CA ASP A 156 11.92 18.30 -7.14
C ASP A 156 11.04 18.84 -6.01
N THR A 157 9.93 19.50 -6.34
CA THR A 157 8.97 20.01 -5.35
C THR A 157 8.42 18.90 -4.46
N ILE A 158 8.07 17.74 -5.03
CA ILE A 158 7.58 16.60 -4.24
C ILE A 158 8.68 16.01 -3.39
N LYS A 159 9.91 15.91 -3.91
CA LYS A 159 11.06 15.43 -3.14
C LYS A 159 11.31 16.28 -1.89
N GLU A 160 11.18 17.59 -2.00
CA GLU A 160 11.29 18.52 -0.86
C GLU A 160 10.15 18.35 0.15
N LEU A 161 8.90 18.26 -0.33
CA LEU A 161 7.73 18.06 0.53
C LEU A 161 7.81 16.71 1.28
N GLU A 162 8.25 15.66 0.60
CA GLU A 162 8.47 14.34 1.19
C GLU A 162 9.57 14.36 2.26
N LYS A 163 10.65 15.14 2.05
CA LYS A 163 11.70 15.34 3.04
C LYS A 163 11.15 16.01 4.30
N LYS A 164 10.45 17.14 4.15
CA LYS A 164 9.77 17.84 5.26
C LYS A 164 8.80 16.92 6.01
N ARG A 165 8.05 16.08 5.29
CA ARG A 165 7.14 15.11 5.91
C ARG A 165 7.89 14.03 6.69
N LYS A 166 9.01 13.50 6.17
CA LYS A 166 9.82 12.50 6.86
C LYS A 166 10.43 13.04 8.16
N GLU A 167 10.87 14.29 8.17
CA GLU A 167 11.35 14.99 9.38
C GLU A 167 10.24 15.07 10.44
N ARG A 168 9.03 15.53 10.06
CA ARG A 168 7.87 15.56 10.96
C ARG A 168 7.48 14.17 11.48
N ALA A 169 7.52 13.16 10.61
CA ALA A 169 7.20 11.78 10.97
C ALA A 169 8.24 11.18 11.93
N HIS A 170 9.52 11.55 11.79
CA HIS A 170 10.58 11.13 12.71
C HIS A 170 10.33 11.65 14.13
N LEU A 171 10.08 12.95 14.27
CA LEU A 171 9.75 13.57 15.56
C LEU A 171 8.50 12.94 16.21
N ALA A 172 7.48 12.65 15.40
CA ALA A 172 6.28 11.97 15.88
C ALA A 172 6.57 10.53 16.34
N TYR A 173 7.44 9.81 15.63
CA TYR A 173 7.84 8.45 15.97
C TYR A 173 8.66 8.40 17.26
N GLU A 174 9.59 9.32 17.47
CA GLU A 174 10.38 9.42 18.71
C GLU A 174 9.47 9.64 19.92
N LYS A 175 8.51 10.55 19.81
CA LYS A 175 7.48 10.77 20.83
C LYS A 175 6.66 9.50 21.08
N LYS A 176 6.21 8.80 20.02
CA LYS A 176 5.47 7.53 20.15
C LYS A 176 6.31 6.47 20.86
N LYS A 177 7.60 6.33 20.52
CA LYS A 177 8.52 5.37 21.14
C LYS A 177 8.70 5.63 22.63
N LEU A 178 8.83 6.90 23.04
CA LEU A 178 8.91 7.27 24.45
C LEU A 178 7.60 6.92 25.20
N LEU A 179 6.46 7.26 24.62
CA LEU A 179 5.15 6.94 25.19
C LEU A 179 4.92 5.43 25.31
N THR A 180 5.29 4.64 24.29
CA THR A 180 5.20 3.17 24.35
C THR A 180 6.07 2.59 25.45
N LYS A 181 7.28 3.11 25.67
CA LYS A 181 8.14 2.69 26.79
C LYS A 181 7.51 3.01 28.15
N LEU A 182 6.88 4.18 28.30
CA LEU A 182 6.20 4.56 29.52
C LEU A 182 4.96 3.69 29.77
N ARG A 183 4.17 3.41 28.73
CA ARG A 183 3.02 2.48 28.80
C ARG A 183 3.44 1.09 29.23
N ALA A 184 4.47 0.52 28.61
CA ALA A 184 4.97 -0.81 28.98
C ALA A 184 5.50 -0.88 30.43
N LYS A 185 5.98 0.23 31.00
CA LYS A 185 6.32 0.30 32.43
C LYS A 185 5.07 0.37 33.31
N ALA A 186 4.07 1.16 32.91
CA ALA A 186 2.81 1.28 33.63
C ALA A 186 2.02 -0.03 33.63
N GLU A 187 1.99 -0.74 32.50
CA GLU A 187 1.37 -2.06 32.36
C GLU A 187 1.98 -3.04 33.37
N LYS A 188 3.31 -3.14 33.46
CA LYS A 188 3.98 -4.00 34.44
C LYS A 188 3.61 -3.68 35.90
N ILE A 189 3.56 -2.40 36.26
CA ILE A 189 3.18 -1.95 37.61
C ILE A 189 1.72 -2.30 37.91
N VAL A 190 0.84 -2.20 36.90
CA VAL A 190 -0.57 -2.52 37.03
C VAL A 190 -0.79 -4.04 37.08
N ASP A 191 -0.04 -4.82 36.30
CA ASP A 191 -0.11 -6.29 36.29
C ASP A 191 0.25 -6.88 37.65
N GLU A 192 1.27 -6.34 38.34
CA GLU A 192 1.63 -6.73 39.72
C GLU A 192 0.48 -6.49 40.71
N ARG A 193 -0.33 -5.45 40.49
CA ARG A 193 -1.47 -5.10 41.35
C ARG A 193 -2.75 -5.87 40.99
N LEU A 194 -2.90 -6.22 39.70
CA LEU A 194 -4.08 -6.89 39.15
C LEU A 194 -3.94 -8.42 39.06
N ALA A 195 -2.79 -8.97 39.46
CA ALA A 195 -2.52 -10.41 39.46
C ALA A 195 -3.67 -11.29 40.00
N PRO A 196 -4.28 -11.01 41.17
CA PRO A 196 -5.37 -11.86 41.69
C PRO A 196 -6.66 -11.74 40.86
N GLN A 197 -6.94 -10.58 40.25
CA GLN A 197 -8.10 -10.41 39.38
C GLN A 197 -7.88 -11.08 38.01
N LEU A 198 -6.65 -11.08 37.50
CA LEU A 198 -6.29 -11.73 36.23
C LEU A 198 -6.40 -13.26 36.32
N GLU A 199 -6.06 -13.86 37.46
CA GLU A 199 -6.25 -15.30 37.70
C GLU A 199 -7.73 -15.72 37.64
N ILE A 200 -8.64 -14.85 38.13
CA ILE A 200 -10.09 -15.08 38.05
C ILE A 200 -10.61 -14.92 36.61
N LEU A 201 -10.00 -14.03 35.81
CA LEU A 201 -10.41 -13.77 34.42
C LEU A 201 -9.78 -14.73 33.39
N ALA A 202 -8.65 -15.35 33.71
CA ALA A 202 -7.96 -16.32 32.86
C ALA A 202 -8.85 -17.45 32.30
N PRO A 203 -9.73 -18.10 33.11
CA PRO A 203 -10.66 -19.12 32.58
C PRO A 203 -11.73 -18.54 31.65
N VAL A 204 -12.16 -17.29 31.87
CA VAL A 204 -13.20 -16.63 31.05
C VAL A 204 -12.63 -16.13 29.71
N ALA A 205 -11.37 -15.68 29.70
CA ALA A 205 -10.69 -15.24 28.48
C ALA A 205 -10.49 -16.39 27.48
N PHE A 206 -10.23 -17.62 27.96
CA PHE A 206 -10.10 -18.81 27.10
C PHE A 206 -11.46 -19.26 26.50
N ALA A 207 -12.55 -19.09 27.26
CA ALA A 207 -13.92 -19.34 26.79
C ALA A 207 -14.39 -18.29 25.77
N LEU A 208 -14.03 -17.02 25.96
CA LEU A 208 -14.32 -15.96 24.98
C LEU A 208 -13.49 -16.12 23.71
N LEU A 209 -12.25 -16.63 23.78
CA LEU A 209 -11.45 -16.91 22.59
C LEU A 209 -12.03 -18.06 21.74
N THR A 210 -12.67 -19.05 22.38
CA THR A 210 -13.34 -20.17 21.70
C THR A 210 -14.71 -19.78 21.13
N ILE A 211 -15.45 -18.86 21.77
CA ILE A 211 -16.72 -18.33 21.27
C ILE A 211 -16.49 -17.26 20.17
N ALA A 212 -15.45 -16.43 20.27
CA ALA A 212 -15.13 -15.40 19.28
C ALA A 212 -14.63 -15.97 17.95
N VAL A 213 -14.12 -17.20 17.91
CA VAL A 213 -13.84 -17.91 16.64
C VAL A 213 -15.14 -18.21 15.87
N CYS A 214 -16.29 -18.22 16.53
CA CYS A 214 -17.59 -18.49 15.91
C CYS A 214 -18.42 -17.24 15.58
N VAL A 215 -18.19 -16.08 16.22
CA VAL A 215 -19.03 -14.88 16.02
C VAL A 215 -18.21 -13.58 16.11
N VAL A 216 -18.05 -12.92 14.94
CA VAL A 216 -17.55 -11.56 14.64
C VAL A 216 -16.03 -11.31 14.64
N PRO A 217 -15.44 -10.91 13.49
CA PRO A 217 -14.28 -10.05 13.47
C PRO A 217 -14.70 -8.60 13.24
N ASP A 218 -14.09 -7.68 14.01
CA ASP A 218 -13.76 -6.29 13.66
C ASP A 218 -14.08 -5.35 14.85
N ASP A 219 -13.12 -5.24 15.78
CA ASP A 219 -12.74 -3.96 16.42
C ASP A 219 -11.63 -4.20 17.46
N ALA A 220 -10.44 -4.59 16.98
CA ALA A 220 -9.22 -4.57 17.79
C ALA A 220 -8.01 -4.17 16.93
N CYS A 221 -7.99 -2.91 16.50
CA CYS A 221 -6.74 -2.29 16.04
C CYS A 221 -5.90 -1.88 17.27
N ALA A 222 -5.25 -2.86 17.89
CA ALA A 222 -4.08 -2.63 18.76
C ALA A 222 -2.81 -2.79 17.92
N ASP A 223 -2.00 -1.72 17.90
CA ASP A 223 -0.70 -1.64 17.24
C ASP A 223 0.34 -2.57 17.92
N ASP A 224 0.39 -3.85 17.55
CA ASP A 224 1.50 -4.75 17.88
C ASP A 224 2.40 -4.98 16.66
N PRO A 225 3.69 -4.56 16.65
CA PRO A 225 4.61 -4.82 15.54
C PRO A 225 5.18 -6.27 15.55
N ALA A 226 4.96 -7.04 16.62
CA ALA A 226 5.55 -8.38 16.78
C ALA A 226 4.68 -9.52 16.21
N LYS A 227 3.37 -9.30 16.03
CA LYS A 227 2.44 -10.31 15.47
C LYS A 227 2.56 -10.48 13.95
N ASP A 228 3.25 -9.58 13.26
CA ASP A 228 3.39 -9.59 11.80
C ASP A 228 4.54 -10.50 11.29
N VAL A 229 5.44 -10.98 12.18
CA VAL A 229 6.59 -11.84 11.80
C VAL A 229 6.35 -13.32 12.14
N VAL A 230 5.68 -13.61 13.26
CA VAL A 230 5.46 -14.99 13.75
C VAL A 230 4.42 -15.74 12.91
N ASN A 231 3.48 -15.03 12.26
CA ASN A 231 2.47 -15.65 11.41
C ASN A 231 2.98 -16.10 10.01
N MET A 232 4.27 -15.96 9.72
CA MET A 232 4.86 -16.41 8.44
C MET A 232 5.81 -17.60 8.58
N SER A 233 6.24 -17.96 9.79
CA SER A 233 7.15 -19.10 10.04
C SER A 233 6.46 -20.41 10.45
N VAL A 234 5.18 -20.39 10.84
CA VAL A 234 4.44 -21.60 11.25
C VAL A 234 3.82 -22.37 10.05
N ILE A 235 4.01 -21.89 8.81
CA ILE A 235 3.30 -22.41 7.62
C ILE A 235 4.15 -23.40 6.78
N TYR A 236 5.42 -23.65 7.13
CA TYR A 236 6.30 -24.56 6.37
C TYR A 236 7.00 -25.66 7.22
N GLY A 237 6.43 -26.04 8.36
CA GLY A 237 7.02 -27.02 9.28
C GLY A 237 6.47 -28.45 9.19
N ASP A 238 5.14 -28.62 9.13
CA ASP A 238 4.56 -29.92 9.48
C ASP A 238 3.62 -30.42 8.38
N PHE A 239 4.16 -31.01 7.30
CA PHE A 239 3.42 -31.98 6.46
C PHE A 239 4.39 -32.77 5.57
N LEU A 240 5.21 -33.60 6.21
CA LEU A 240 5.86 -34.77 5.60
C LEU A 240 5.96 -35.83 6.71
N GLY A 241 4.90 -36.63 6.85
CA GLY A 241 4.80 -37.64 7.90
C GLY A 241 3.38 -38.16 8.09
N ALA A 242 2.85 -38.86 7.09
CA ALA A 242 1.87 -39.94 7.15
C ALA A 242 1.56 -40.40 5.72
#